data_AF-A0A4V2SA34-F1
#
_entry.id   AF-A0A4V2SA34-F1
#
_cell.length_a   1.000
_cell.length_b   1.000
_cell.length_c   1.000
_cell.angle_alpha   90.00
_cell.angle_beta   90.00
_cell.angle_gamma   90.00
#
_symmetry.space_group_name_H-M   'P 1'
#
loop_
_entity.id
_entity.type
_entity.pdbx_description
1 polymer ?
#
loop_
_entity_poly.entity_id
_entity_poly.type
_entity_poly.pdbx_seq_one_letter_code
_entity_poly.pdbx_strand_id
1 'polypeptide(L)'
;MAKLRAGTVSNLQTDTLAGAMDAEFVALWASLKDTGLPTDTRSVEDRRLMFVAIARGMLRYLHDHRDDIETTEEQAGGSGTSHDHQLEFDWE
;
A
#
# COMPACT_ATOMS: atom_id res chain seq x y z
N MET A 1 -8.40 -14.92 -3.03
CA MET A 1 -7.65 -14.04 -2.11
C MET A 1 -7.72 -12.62 -2.66
N ALA A 2 -7.80 -11.60 -1.81
CA ALA A 2 -7.67 -10.22 -2.26
C ALA A 2 -6.18 -9.90 -2.42
N LYS A 3 -5.79 -9.37 -3.58
CA LYS A 3 -4.41 -9.02 -3.89
C LYS A 3 -4.09 -7.61 -3.39
N LEU A 4 -2.95 -7.42 -2.74
CA LEU A 4 -2.46 -6.10 -2.35
C LEU A 4 -1.92 -5.39 -3.59
N ARG A 5 -2.46 -4.21 -3.94
CA ARG A 5 -2.17 -3.54 -5.22
C ARG A 5 -1.39 -2.25 -5.03
N ALA A 6 -0.32 -2.04 -5.80
CA ALA A 6 0.47 -0.81 -5.74
C ALA A 6 -0.34 0.40 -6.26
N GLY A 7 -1.04 0.23 -7.39
CA GLY A 7 -1.67 1.31 -8.15
C GLY A 7 -0.76 1.88 -9.24
N THR A 8 -1.30 2.75 -10.09
CA THR A 8 -0.55 3.34 -11.22
C THR A 8 -0.66 4.87 -11.22
N VAL A 9 0.23 5.55 -11.96
CA VAL A 9 0.23 7.02 -12.04
C VAL A 9 -1.10 7.56 -12.61
N SER A 10 -1.72 6.80 -13.52
CA SER A 10 -3.02 7.13 -14.11
C SER A 10 -4.21 6.67 -13.28
N ASN A 11 -4.00 5.83 -12.26
CA ASN A 11 -5.08 5.24 -11.47
C ASN A 11 -4.66 4.94 -10.02
N LEU A 12 -5.01 5.87 -9.13
CA LEU A 12 -4.81 5.80 -7.68
C LEU A 12 -6.12 5.48 -6.95
N GLN A 13 -6.86 4.47 -7.42
CA GLN A 13 -8.11 4.04 -6.80
C GLN A 13 -7.99 3.79 -5.29
N THR A 14 -9.12 3.89 -4.60
CA THR A 14 -9.29 3.77 -3.14
C THR A 14 -8.89 2.39 -2.58
N ASP A 15 -8.57 1.41 -3.44
CA ASP A 15 -8.14 0.06 -3.09
C ASP A 15 -6.66 -0.20 -3.42
N THR A 16 -5.89 0.85 -3.73
CA THR A 16 -4.45 0.77 -4.02
C THR A 16 -3.63 1.37 -2.89
N LEU A 17 -2.45 0.80 -2.63
CA LEU A 17 -1.52 1.30 -1.62
C LEU A 17 -1.10 2.75 -1.91
N ALA A 18 -0.79 3.08 -3.16
CA ALA A 18 -0.44 4.46 -3.54
C ALA A 18 -1.64 5.41 -3.37
N GLY A 19 -2.87 4.96 -3.63
CA GLY A 19 -4.08 5.76 -3.38
C GLY A 19 -4.29 6.05 -1.89
N ALA A 20 -4.09 5.04 -1.04
CA ALA A 20 -4.12 5.21 0.42
C ALA A 20 -3.04 6.18 0.91
N MET A 21 -1.82 6.09 0.38
CA MET A 21 -0.72 7.02 0.69
C MET A 21 -1.04 8.47 0.27
N ASP A 22 -1.64 8.68 -0.91
CA ASP A 22 -2.03 10.03 -1.37
C ASP A 22 -3.10 10.63 -0.45
N ALA A 23 -4.09 9.84 -0.02
CA ALA A 23 -5.12 10.28 0.92
C ALA A 23 -4.54 10.71 2.28
N GLU A 24 -3.65 9.90 2.86
CA GLU A 24 -2.95 10.23 4.10
C GLU A 24 -2.06 11.46 3.96
N PHE A 25 -1.36 11.60 2.84
CA PHE A 25 -0.53 12.78 2.57
C PHE A 25 -1.35 14.05 2.49
N VAL A 26 -2.52 14.02 1.84
CA VAL A 26 -3.44 15.16 1.80
C VAL A 26 -3.91 15.55 3.20
N ALA A 27 -4.28 14.56 4.03
CA ALA A 27 -4.70 14.80 5.42
C ALA A 27 -3.58 15.41 6.26
N LEU A 28 -2.36 14.84 6.19
CA LEU A 28 -1.20 15.35 6.90
C LEU A 28 -0.78 16.75 6.44
N TRP A 29 -0.79 17.01 5.14
CA TRP A 29 -0.49 18.33 4.60
C TRP A 29 -1.45 19.39 5.17
N ALA A 30 -2.75 19.12 5.15
CA ALA A 30 -3.76 20.02 5.70
C ALA A 30 -3.59 20.25 7.21
N SER A 31 -3.05 19.28 7.95
CA SER A 31 -2.79 19.41 9.39
C SER A 31 -1.54 20.23 9.74
N LEU A 32 -0.54 20.27 8.84
CA LEU A 32 0.77 20.88 9.10
C LEU A 32 1.01 22.20 8.37
N LYS A 33 0.26 22.45 7.30
CA LYS A 33 0.44 23.61 6.43
C LYS A 33 -0.83 24.43 6.44
N ASP A 34 -0.70 25.73 6.73
CA ASP A 34 -1.79 26.71 6.62
C ASP A 34 -2.14 27.05 5.15
N THR A 35 -1.52 26.35 4.20
CA THR A 35 -1.73 26.52 2.76
C THR A 35 -2.26 25.23 2.17
N GLY A 36 -3.23 25.33 1.26
CA GLY A 36 -3.72 24.18 0.50
C GLY A 36 -2.59 23.44 -0.22
N LEU A 37 -2.77 22.12 -0.39
CA LEU A 37 -1.84 21.31 -1.16
C LEU A 37 -1.78 21.83 -2.61
N PRO A 38 -0.59 22.01 -3.21
CA PRO A 38 -0.51 22.41 -4.61
C PRO A 38 -1.27 21.45 -5.52
N THR A 39 -2.21 22.01 -6.29
CA THR A 39 -3.09 21.26 -7.20
C THR A 39 -2.75 21.49 -8.68
N ASP A 40 -1.64 22.17 -8.98
CA ASP A 40 -1.19 22.29 -10.36
C ASP A 40 -0.82 20.92 -10.92
N THR A 41 -1.03 20.73 -12.23
CA THR A 41 -0.92 19.43 -12.88
C THR A 41 0.43 18.76 -12.65
N ARG A 42 1.53 19.53 -12.68
CA ARG A 42 2.89 18.99 -12.47
C ARG A 42 3.08 18.51 -11.04
N SER A 43 2.73 19.32 -10.05
CA SER A 43 2.82 18.91 -8.64
C SER A 43 1.94 17.70 -8.31
N VAL A 44 0.78 17.56 -8.97
CA VAL A 44 -0.05 16.36 -8.85
C VAL A 44 0.65 15.16 -9.49
N GLU A 45 1.10 15.25 -10.73
CA GLU A 45 1.79 14.15 -11.43
C GLU A 45 3.04 13.67 -10.70
N ASP A 46 3.89 14.58 -10.23
CA ASP A 46 5.12 14.26 -9.49
C ASP A 46 4.81 13.51 -8.19
N ARG A 47 3.80 13.96 -7.45
CA ARG A 47 3.37 13.31 -6.21
C ARG A 47 2.80 11.91 -6.46
N ARG A 48 1.97 11.75 -7.51
CA ARG A 48 1.45 10.45 -7.92
C ARG A 48 2.58 9.50 -8.30
N LEU A 49 3.55 9.97 -9.07
CA LEU A 49 4.74 9.20 -9.44
C LEU A 49 5.52 8.72 -8.21
N MET A 50 5.74 9.62 -7.24
CA MET A 50 6.42 9.30 -5.99
C MET A 50 5.69 8.20 -5.21
N PHE A 51 4.38 8.31 -4.99
CA PHE A 51 3.64 7.30 -4.23
C PHE A 51 3.55 5.95 -4.94
N VAL A 52 3.38 5.96 -6.26
CA VAL A 52 3.43 4.72 -7.06
C VAL A 52 4.79 4.06 -6.93
N ALA A 53 5.89 4.81 -7.02
CA ALA A 53 7.24 4.27 -6.87
C ALA A 53 7.46 3.64 -5.48
N ILE A 54 7.02 4.32 -4.41
CA ILE A 54 7.11 3.81 -3.03
C ILE A 54 6.27 2.54 -2.88
N ALA A 55 5.00 2.58 -3.31
CA ALA A 55 4.11 1.43 -3.21
C ALA A 55 4.65 0.21 -3.95
N ARG A 56 5.15 0.39 -5.17
CA ARG A 56 5.78 -0.69 -5.95
C ARG A 56 7.03 -1.24 -5.25
N GLY A 57 7.89 -0.36 -4.75
CA GLY A 57 9.10 -0.77 -4.01
C GLY A 57 8.76 -1.57 -2.75
N MET A 58 7.78 -1.11 -1.97
CA MET A 58 7.31 -1.80 -0.76
C MET A 58 6.72 -3.17 -1.08
N LEU A 59 5.79 -3.26 -2.03
CA LEU A 59 5.15 -4.54 -2.37
C LEU A 59 6.16 -5.52 -2.98
N ARG A 60 7.13 -5.02 -3.76
CA ARG A 60 8.22 -5.85 -4.28
C ARG A 60 9.09 -6.39 -3.14
N TYR A 61 9.47 -5.54 -2.20
CA TYR A 61 10.26 -5.96 -1.05
C TYR A 61 9.53 -7.03 -0.23
N LEU A 62 8.24 -6.83 0.08
CA LEU A 62 7.43 -7.78 0.84
C LEU A 62 7.24 -9.10 0.09
N HIS A 63 7.05 -9.06 -1.24
CA HIS A 63 6.96 -10.25 -2.06
C HIS A 63 8.26 -11.07 -2.03
N ASP A 64 9.40 -10.39 -2.09
CA ASP A 64 10.73 -11.01 -2.12
C ASP A 64 11.13 -11.56 -0.73
N HIS A 65 10.56 -11.03 0.36
CA HIS A 65 10.76 -11.47 1.74
C HIS A 65 9.51 -12.14 2.34
N ARG A 66 8.64 -12.71 1.51
CA ARG A 66 7.36 -13.28 1.97
C ARG A 66 7.53 -14.41 2.98
N ASP A 67 8.65 -15.14 2.91
CA ASP A 67 8.96 -16.24 3.85
C ASP A 67 9.37 -15.71 5.24
N ASP A 68 9.77 -14.43 5.33
CA ASP A 68 10.09 -13.74 6.59
C ASP A 68 8.84 -13.10 7.22
N ILE A 69 7.75 -12.98 6.47
CA ILE A 69 6.46 -12.52 6.98
C ILE A 69 5.84 -13.70 7.72
N GLU A 70 6.23 -13.89 8.98
CA GLU A 70 5.67 -14.91 9.88
C GLU A 70 4.14 -14.82 9.88
N THR A 71 3.47 -15.74 9.18
CA THR A 71 2.07 -16.04 9.42
C THR A 71 2.00 -16.82 10.72
N THR A 72 1.49 -16.17 11.77
CA THR A 72 1.32 -16.76 13.10
C THR A 72 0.72 -18.16 13.02
N GLU A 73 1.51 -19.19 13.33
CA GLU A 73 0.99 -20.50 13.71
C GLU A 73 0.36 -20.34 15.10
N GLU A 74 -0.97 -20.35 15.20
CA GLU A 74 -1.62 -20.51 16.50
C GLU A 74 -1.36 -21.94 17.02
N GLN A 75 -0.70 -22.01 18.18
CA GLN A 75 -0.36 -23.25 18.86
C GLN A 75 -1.64 -24.07 19.14
N ALA A 76 -1.72 -25.26 18.54
CA ALA A 76 -2.90 -26.14 18.56
C ALA A 76 -3.38 -26.49 19.97
N GLY A 77 -4.37 -25.74 20.46
CA GLY A 77 -5.17 -26.05 21.63
C GLY A 77 -6.55 -26.57 21.26
N GLY A 78 -6.63 -27.79 20.74
CA GLY A 78 -7.90 -28.54 20.61
C GLY A 78 -8.63 -28.42 19.27
N SER A 79 -8.82 -29.56 18.62
CA SER A 79 -9.77 -29.81 17.52
C SER A 79 -9.88 -28.75 16.42
N GLY A 80 -8.84 -28.70 15.58
CA GLY A 80 -9.00 -28.50 14.13
C GLY A 80 -9.55 -27.17 13.67
N THR A 81 -8.71 -26.15 13.57
CA THR A 81 -8.70 -25.25 12.40
C THR A 81 -7.29 -24.70 12.19
N SER A 82 -6.63 -25.12 11.11
CA SER A 82 -5.37 -24.51 10.65
C SER A 82 -5.75 -23.36 9.72
N HIS A 83 -5.49 -22.12 10.13
CA HIS A 83 -5.75 -20.94 9.31
C HIS A 83 -4.44 -20.51 8.63
N ASP A 84 -4.25 -20.89 7.38
CA ASP A 84 -3.16 -20.37 6.53
C ASP A 84 -3.64 -19.10 5.80
N HIS A 85 -2.89 -18.01 5.94
CA HIS A 85 -3.15 -16.74 5.28
C HIS A 85 -2.05 -16.47 4.25
N GLN A 86 -2.27 -16.88 3.00
CA GLN A 86 -1.38 -16.54 1.91
C GLN A 86 -1.69 -15.13 1.38
N LEU A 87 -0.72 -14.23 1.49
CA LEU A 87 -0.78 -12.88 0.91
C LEU A 87 -0.34 -12.91 -0.56
N GLU A 88 -1.10 -12.25 -1.42
CA GLU A 88 -0.75 -12.07 -2.84
C GLU A 88 -0.48 -10.59 -3.11
N PHE A 89 0.61 -10.27 -3.83
CA PHE A 89 1.08 -8.90 -4.07
C PHE A 89 1.08 -8.55 -5.56
N ASP A 90 0.52 -7.39 -5.92
CA ASP A 90 0.49 -6.81 -7.27
C ASP A 90 1.28 -5.50 -7.29
N TRP A 91 2.44 -5.51 -7.93
CA TRP A 91 3.30 -4.33 -8.01
C TRP A 91 3.32 -3.72 -9.42
N GLU A 92 2.59 -4.27 -10.40
CA GLU A 92 2.46 -3.72 -11.76
C GLU A 92 1.42 -2.59 -11.84
#